data_AF-A0A353GVM0-F1
#
_entry.id   AF-A0A353GVM0-F1
#
_cell.length_a   1.000
_cell.length_b   1.000
_cell.length_c   1.000
_cell.angle_alpha   90.00
_cell.angle_beta   90.00
_cell.angle_gamma   90.00
#
_symmetry.space_group_name_H-M   'P 1'
#
loop_
_entity.id
_entity.type
_entity.pdbx_description
1 polymer ?
#
loop_
_entity_poly.entity_id
_entity_poly.type
_entity_poly.pdbx_seq_one_letter_code
_entity_poly.pdbx_strand_id
1 'polypeptide(L)' 'MKRRWLLFSVLIYLIILPGCWDLEEIDHRAFVTALGIDKGPKGSVILTIQLPLP' A
#
# COMPACT_ATOMS: atom_id res chain seq x y z
N MET A 1 18.49 11.84 37.73
CA MET A 1 18.31 12.56 36.44
C MET A 1 18.83 11.79 35.24
N LYS A 2 20.04 11.20 35.28
CA LYS A 2 20.65 10.44 34.17
C LYS A 2 19.78 9.30 33.60
N ARG A 3 19.08 8.53 34.45
CA ARG A 3 18.18 7.43 34.03
C ARG A 3 16.94 7.92 33.24
N ARG A 4 16.42 9.11 33.55
CA ARG A 4 15.29 9.71 32.81
C ARG A 4 15.71 10.17 31.42
N TRP A 5 16.92 10.71 31.31
CA TRP A 5 17.51 11.11 30.03
C TRP A 5 17.80 9.92 29.12
N LEU A 6 18.30 8.81 29.69
CA LEU A 6 18.48 7.56 28.94
C LEU A 6 17.14 7.04 28.40
N LEU A 7 16.09 7.02 29.22
CA LEU A 7 14.75 6.61 28.78
C LEU A 7 14.20 7.52 27.67
N PHE A 8 14.38 8.83 27.80
CA PHE A 8 13.96 9.79 26.78
C PHE A 8 14.70 9.57 25.45
N SER A 9 16.01 9.33 25.50
CA SER A 9 16.82 9.02 24.32
C SER A 9 16.35 7.73 23.64
N VAL A 10 16.07 6.66 24.38
CA VAL A 10 15.53 5.41 23.81
C VAL A 10 14.18 5.66 23.12
N LEU A 11 13.29 6.43 23.73
CA LEU A 11 11.99 6.80 23.15
C LEU A 11 12.12 7.57 21.84
N ILE A 12 13.09 8.49 21.76
CA ILE A 12 13.34 9.27 20.54
C ILE A 12 13.88 8.38 19.43
N TYR A 13 14.74 7.42 19.76
CA TYR A 13 15.26 6.47 18.78
C TYR A 13 14.15 5.61 18.20
N LEU A 14 13.21 5.12 19.02
CA LEU A 14 12.04 4.33 18.58
C LEU A 14 11.20 5.00 17.48
N ILE A 15 11.11 6.34 17.48
CA ILE A 15 10.38 7.11 16.46
C ILE A 15 11.17 7.23 15.16
N ILE A 16 12.51 7.25 15.25
CA ILE A 16 13.41 7.45 14.11
C ILE A 16 13.85 6.11 13.49
N LEU A 17 13.59 4.96 14.15
CA LEU A 17 13.84 3.67 13.51
C LEU A 17 13.06 3.63 12.19
N PRO A 18 13.71 3.21 11.09
CA PRO A 18 13.06 2.97 9.81
C PRO A 18 12.16 1.73 9.94
N GLY A 19 11.06 1.87 10.69
CA GLY A 19 9.94 0.97 10.61
C GLY A 19 9.29 1.14 9.24
N CYS A 20 8.70 0.08 8.71
CA CYS A 20 7.88 0.17 7.52
C CYS A 20 6.53 0.81 7.89
N TRP A 21 6.57 2.08 8.31
CA TRP A 21 5.40 2.86 8.76
C TRP A 21 4.43 3.17 7.62
N ASP A 22 4.87 2.95 6.38
CA ASP A 22 4.13 3.12 5.13
C ASP A 22 4.02 1.79 4.37
N LEU A 23 4.12 0.66 5.10
CA LEU A 23 3.80 -0.65 4.53
C LEU A 23 2.30 -0.71 4.29
N GLU A 24 1.90 -0.35 3.08
CA GLU A 24 0.56 -0.60 2.60
C GLU A 24 0.56 -1.94 1.87
N GLU A 25 -0.24 -2.88 2.37
CA GLU A 25 -0.31 -4.20 1.77
C GLU A 25 -0.75 -4.10 0.31
N ILE A 26 -0.29 -5.03 -0.52
CA ILE A 26 -0.60 -5.08 -1.96
C ILE A 26 -2.12 -5.13 -2.18
N ASP A 27 -2.87 -5.75 -1.26
CA ASP A 27 -4.34 -5.80 -1.28
C ASP A 27 -5.01 -4.43 -1.17
N HIS A 28 -4.36 -3.46 -0.50
CA HIS A 28 -4.85 -2.09 -0.43
C HIS A 28 -4.55 -1.28 -1.70
N ARG A 29 -3.67 -1.81 -2.58
CA ARG A 29 -3.27 -1.17 -3.84
C ARG A 29 -3.75 -2.01 -5.03
N ALA A 30 -4.91 -1.66 -5.57
CA ALA A 30 -5.45 -2.31 -6.76
C ALA A 30 -4.62 -1.96 -8.01
N PHE A 31 -3.71 -2.85 -8.40
CA PHE A 31 -2.94 -2.72 -9.65
C PHE A 31 -3.67 -3.40 -10.80
N VAL A 32 -3.89 -2.69 -11.90
CA VAL A 32 -4.42 -3.30 -13.12
C VAL A 32 -3.29 -4.00 -13.86
N THR A 33 -3.33 -5.33 -13.94
CA THR A 33 -2.31 -6.12 -14.66
C THR A 33 -2.70 -6.39 -16.11
N ALA A 34 -3.99 -6.41 -16.41
CA ALA A 34 -4.50 -6.59 -17.76
C ALA A 34 -5.83 -5.87 -17.97
N LEU A 35 -6.08 -5.50 -19.23
CA LEU A 35 -7.29 -4.82 -19.68
C LEU A 35 -7.81 -5.47 -20.97
N GLY A 36 -9.05 -5.96 -20.91
CA GLY A 36 -9.79 -6.48 -22.05
C GLY A 36 -10.78 -5.44 -22.58
N ILE A 37 -10.82 -5.26 -23.89
CA ILE A 37 -11.75 -4.35 -24.57
C ILE A 37 -12.54 -5.16 -25.60
N ASP A 38 -13.84 -5.25 -25.37
CA ASP A 38 -14.75 -5.99 -26.25
C ASP A 38 -15.87 -5.09 -26.76
N LYS A 39 -16.41 -5.42 -27.94
CA LYS A 39 -17.61 -4.75 -28.46
C LYS A 39 -18.83 -5.21 -27.66
N GLY A 40 -19.50 -4.26 -27.02
CA GLY A 40 -20.78 -4.47 -26.36
C GLY A 40 -21.98 -4.23 -27.28
N PRO A 41 -23.20 -4.56 -26.83
CA PRO A 41 -24.42 -4.33 -27.58
C PRO A 41 -24.63 -2.84 -27.91
N LYS A 42 -25.28 -2.56 -29.04
CA LYS A 42 -25.68 -1.20 -29.45
C LYS A 42 -24.50 -0.20 -29.53
N GLY A 43 -23.32 -0.67 -29.90
CA GLY A 43 -22.13 0.17 -30.03
C GLY A 43 -21.47 0.54 -28.69
N SER A 44 -21.87 -0.10 -27.59
CA SER A 44 -21.15 0.01 -26.32
C SER A 44 -19.81 -0.74 -26.37
N VAL A 45 -18.97 -0.49 -25.37
CA VAL A 45 -17.71 -1.20 -25.16
C VAL A 45 -17.78 -1.86 -23.80
N ILE A 46 -17.40 -3.13 -23.73
CA ILE A 46 -17.26 -3.86 -22.47
C ILE A 46 -15.79 -3.78 -22.08
N LEU A 47 -15.53 -3.32 -20.86
CA LEU A 47 -14.20 -3.24 -20.28
C LEU A 47 -14.05 -4.31 -19.21
N THR A 48 -13.04 -5.16 -19.35
CA THR A 48 -12.68 -6.14 -18.32
C THR A 48 -11.33 -5.76 -17.73
N ILE A 49 -11.25 -5.69 -16.40
CA ILE A 49 -10.03 -5.32 -15.69
C ILE A 49 -9.59 -6.53 -14.87
N GLN A 50 -8.33 -6.93 -15.02
CA GLN A 50 -7.73 -7.95 -14.17
C GLN A 50 -6.90 -7.30 -13.07
N LEU A 51 -7.21 -7.69 -11.83
CA LEU A 51 -6.42 -7.39 -10.65
C LEU A 51 -5.66 -8.66 -10.24
N PRO A 52 -4.36 -8.57 -9.90
CA PRO A 52 -3.64 -9.70 -9.33
C PRO A 52 -4.22 -10.00 -7.94
N LEU A 53 -4.34 -11.30 -7.62
CA LEU A 53 -4.56 -11.75 -6.25
C LEU A 53 -3.20 -11.77 -5.52
N PRO A 54 -3.15 -11.45 -4.22
CA PRO A 54 -1.93 -11.46 -3.41
C PRO A 54 -1.29 -12.86 -3.29
#